data_AF-A0A354ME68-F1
#
_entry.id   AF-A0A354ME68-F1
#
_cell.length_a   1.000
_cell.length_b   1.000
_cell.length_c   1.000
_cell.angle_alpha   90.00
_cell.angle_beta   90.00
_cell.angle_gamma   90.00
#
_symmetry.space_group_name_H-M   'P 1'
#
loop_
_entity.id
_entity.type
_entity.pdbx_description
1 polymer ?
#
loop_
_entity_poly.entity_id
_entity_poly.type
_entity_poly.pdbx_seq_one_letter_code
_entity_poly.pdbx_strand_id
1 'polypeptide(L)'
;MSNEIANNASFIFAGKKPKFLNLVYISCEGDIQKLPEDVRTAVSLEPGGAIRVESREYANGELIPLPAYIAWEKEDKDKERCPHGWNLWNKANASAQLSEGFLEEVDGKFRQTKIVPLKAQLFTGEIPEIFLEMPRFDGQVTVENGNLFIKTPWGISNCKAGNGFAIVYGLGNDAEKPKFFGMLDGNILTVGTASFEDYYHVTEDGKVIETLREYFESLH
;
A
#
# COMPACT_ATOMS: atom_id res chain seq x y z
N MET A 1 -31.38 5.63 29.82
CA MET A 1 -30.45 6.41 28.99
C MET A 1 -30.12 5.53 27.81
N SER A 2 -30.86 5.74 26.73
CA SER A 2 -30.77 4.98 25.48
C SER A 2 -29.41 5.23 24.83
N ASN A 3 -28.75 4.16 24.42
CA ASN A 3 -27.51 4.16 23.64
C ASN A 3 -27.70 4.97 22.35
N GLU A 4 -27.41 6.27 22.42
CA GLU A 4 -26.92 7.04 21.27
C GLU A 4 -25.45 6.65 21.08
N ILE A 5 -25.19 5.43 20.62
CA ILE A 5 -23.97 5.18 19.87
C ILE A 5 -24.25 5.86 18.53
N ALA A 6 -23.67 7.04 18.39
CA ALA A 6 -23.87 7.92 17.26
C ALA A 6 -23.72 7.13 15.95
N ASN A 7 -24.79 7.14 15.17
CA ASN A 7 -24.87 6.77 13.76
C ASN A 7 -24.03 7.70 12.86
N ASN A 8 -22.94 8.29 13.37
CA ASN A 8 -22.06 9.10 12.56
C ASN A 8 -21.01 8.17 11.97
N ALA A 9 -21.06 8.00 10.65
CA ALA A 9 -19.97 7.51 9.82
C ALA A 9 -18.76 8.44 9.98
N SER A 10 -18.10 8.41 11.15
CA SER A 10 -16.95 9.27 11.42
C SER A 10 -15.76 8.68 10.68
N PHE A 11 -15.34 9.37 9.63
CA PHE A 11 -14.04 9.13 9.03
C PHE A 11 -12.94 9.30 10.07
N ILE A 12 -11.96 8.41 10.03
CA ILE A 12 -10.70 8.57 10.75
C ILE A 12 -9.56 8.68 9.74
N PHE A 13 -8.35 8.98 10.22
CA PHE A 13 -7.15 8.76 9.45
C PHE A 13 -6.42 7.52 9.95
N ALA A 14 -6.15 6.59 9.05
CA ALA A 14 -5.29 5.44 9.30
C ALA A 14 -3.92 5.69 8.66
N GLY A 15 -2.85 5.33 9.36
CA GLY A 15 -1.49 5.53 8.91
C GLY A 15 -0.67 4.26 9.03
N LYS A 16 -0.05 3.81 7.93
CA LYS A 16 0.79 2.61 7.97
C LYS A 16 2.04 2.87 8.82
N LYS A 17 2.39 1.90 9.67
CA LYS A 17 3.60 1.91 10.50
C LYS A 17 4.84 2.12 9.62
N PRO A 18 5.72 3.09 9.94
CA PRO A 18 6.98 3.24 9.22
C PRO A 18 7.82 1.98 9.36
N LYS A 19 8.42 1.54 8.26
CA LYS A 19 9.26 0.35 8.22
C LYS A 19 10.50 0.56 7.36
N PHE A 20 11.48 -0.31 7.57
CA PHE A 20 12.53 -0.52 6.58
C PHE A 20 11.92 -1.15 5.33
N LEU A 21 12.34 -0.64 4.18
CA LEU A 21 11.96 -1.16 2.88
C LEU A 21 13.09 -2.03 2.34
N ASN A 22 12.68 -3.15 1.78
CA ASN A 22 13.48 -3.92 0.83
C ASN A 22 13.55 -3.11 -0.46
N LEU A 23 14.54 -2.23 -0.54
CA LEU A 23 14.71 -1.27 -1.61
C LEU A 23 16.20 -1.03 -1.85
N VAL A 24 16.58 -0.88 -3.12
CA VAL A 24 17.95 -0.55 -3.51
C VAL A 24 17.96 0.40 -4.70
N TYR A 25 18.95 1.29 -4.74
CA TYR A 25 19.23 2.09 -5.92
C TYR A 25 20.25 1.40 -6.83
N ILE A 26 19.87 1.16 -8.08
CA ILE A 26 20.68 0.54 -9.12
C ILE A 26 20.97 1.59 -10.19
N SER A 27 22.23 2.01 -10.30
CA SER A 27 22.65 3.00 -11.28
C SER A 27 23.11 2.40 -12.61
N CYS A 28 23.58 1.16 -12.59
CA CYS A 28 24.11 0.42 -13.74
C CYS A 28 24.00 -1.09 -13.49
N GLU A 29 24.28 -1.92 -14.51
CA GLU A 29 24.20 -3.39 -14.41
C GLU A 29 25.06 -3.98 -13.28
N GLY A 30 26.24 -3.39 -13.02
CA GLY A 30 27.13 -3.84 -11.94
C GLY A 30 26.56 -3.67 -10.53
N ASP A 31 25.60 -2.77 -10.35
CA ASP A 31 24.97 -2.50 -9.06
C ASP A 31 23.99 -3.60 -8.62
N ILE A 32 23.67 -4.58 -9.47
CA ILE A 32 22.83 -5.74 -9.10
C ILE A 32 23.42 -6.50 -7.90
N GLN A 33 24.73 -6.43 -7.69
CA GLN A 33 25.40 -7.00 -6.53
C GLN A 33 24.97 -6.37 -5.19
N LYS A 34 24.27 -5.22 -5.21
CA LYS A 34 23.69 -4.62 -4.00
C LYS A 34 22.43 -5.36 -3.52
N LEU A 35 21.76 -6.12 -4.38
CA LEU A 35 20.65 -6.98 -3.98
C LEU A 35 21.17 -8.16 -3.15
N PRO A 36 20.36 -8.72 -2.24
CA PRO A 36 20.64 -10.01 -1.61
C PRO A 36 20.85 -11.12 -2.66
N GLU A 37 21.72 -12.08 -2.39
CA GLU A 37 22.13 -13.11 -3.36
C GLU A 37 20.95 -13.97 -3.85
N ASP A 38 20.04 -14.32 -2.96
CA ASP A 38 18.80 -15.05 -3.27
C ASP A 38 17.84 -14.21 -4.12
N VAL A 39 17.72 -12.90 -3.86
CA VAL A 39 16.87 -11.98 -4.63
C VAL A 39 17.40 -11.78 -6.05
N ARG A 40 18.73 -11.80 -6.26
CA ARG A 40 19.33 -11.65 -7.60
C ARG A 40 18.91 -12.73 -8.58
N THR A 41 18.49 -13.90 -8.10
CA THR A 41 17.99 -14.99 -8.96
C THR A 41 16.76 -14.59 -9.77
N ALA A 42 16.00 -13.60 -9.28
CA ALA A 42 14.81 -13.05 -9.94
C ALA A 42 15.13 -11.82 -10.82
N VAL A 43 16.40 -11.61 -11.20
CA VAL A 43 16.85 -10.50 -12.04
C VAL A 43 17.63 -11.03 -13.24
N SER A 44 17.28 -10.56 -14.43
CA SER A 44 17.98 -10.83 -15.68
C SER A 44 18.51 -9.55 -16.30
N LEU A 45 19.73 -9.60 -16.83
CA LEU A 45 20.32 -8.50 -17.61
C LEU A 45 19.77 -8.53 -19.03
N GLU A 46 19.32 -7.38 -19.53
CA GLU A 46 18.78 -7.25 -20.88
C GLU A 46 19.73 -6.42 -21.75
N PRO A 47 19.84 -6.73 -23.06
CA PRO A 47 20.62 -5.92 -23.98
C PRO A 47 20.18 -4.45 -23.96
N GLY A 48 21.14 -3.53 -23.84
CA GLY A 48 20.88 -2.09 -23.89
C GLY A 48 20.78 -1.39 -22.53
N GLY A 49 21.24 -2.01 -21.43
CA GLY A 49 21.36 -1.35 -20.13
C GLY A 49 20.08 -1.31 -19.31
N ALA A 50 19.09 -2.14 -19.66
CA ALA A 50 17.91 -2.38 -18.85
C ALA A 50 18.06 -3.71 -18.09
N ILE A 51 17.24 -3.87 -17.06
CA ILE A 51 17.12 -5.13 -16.34
C ILE A 51 15.68 -5.62 -16.46
N ARG A 52 15.51 -6.93 -16.50
CA ARG A 52 14.22 -7.57 -16.34
C ARG A 52 14.12 -8.17 -14.96
N VAL A 53 13.02 -7.93 -14.26
CA VAL A 53 12.78 -8.49 -12.93
C VAL A 53 11.49 -9.32 -12.93
N GLU A 54 11.46 -10.37 -12.14
CA GLU A 54 10.21 -11.11 -11.91
C GLU A 54 9.19 -10.21 -11.23
N SER A 55 7.98 -10.18 -11.75
CA SER A 55 6.93 -9.29 -11.28
C SER A 55 5.57 -9.98 -11.36
N ARG A 56 4.79 -9.86 -10.28
CA ARG A 56 3.39 -10.32 -10.26
C ARG A 56 2.55 -9.60 -11.31
N GLU A 57 2.91 -8.39 -11.71
CA GLU A 57 2.08 -7.57 -12.60
C GLU A 57 2.29 -7.93 -14.09
N TYR A 58 3.47 -8.44 -14.43
CA TYR A 58 3.88 -8.66 -15.81
C TYR A 58 4.27 -10.12 -16.05
N ALA A 59 3.51 -10.82 -16.91
CA ALA A 59 3.72 -12.25 -17.19
C ALA A 59 5.13 -12.61 -17.68
N ASN A 60 5.82 -11.66 -18.33
CA ASN A 60 7.19 -11.83 -18.81
C ASN A 60 8.19 -11.04 -17.96
N GLY A 61 7.85 -10.71 -16.72
CA GLY A 61 8.62 -9.80 -15.87
C GLY A 61 8.52 -8.33 -16.30
N GLU A 62 8.92 -7.43 -15.40
CA GLU A 62 8.98 -6.00 -15.65
C GLU A 62 10.34 -5.63 -16.26
N LEU A 63 10.33 -4.91 -17.37
CA LEU A 63 11.55 -4.33 -17.95
C LEU A 63 11.78 -2.93 -17.33
N ILE A 64 12.87 -2.78 -16.59
CA ILE A 64 13.21 -1.57 -15.85
C ILE A 64 14.43 -0.89 -16.49
N PRO A 65 14.28 0.31 -17.05
CA PRO A 65 15.41 1.09 -17.53
C PRO A 65 16.24 1.59 -16.35
N LEU A 66 17.57 1.56 -16.48
CA LEU A 66 18.47 2.13 -15.48
C LEU A 66 18.76 3.61 -15.75
N PRO A 67 18.98 4.43 -14.70
CA PRO A 67 18.99 4.08 -13.28
C PRO A 67 17.59 3.94 -12.66
N ALA A 68 17.45 3.08 -11.65
CA ALA A 68 16.15 2.84 -10.99
C ALA A 68 16.27 2.47 -9.51
N TYR A 69 15.17 2.63 -8.78
CA TYR A 69 15.00 2.07 -7.45
C TYR A 69 14.20 0.78 -7.56
N ILE A 70 14.76 -0.34 -7.08
CA ILE A 70 14.11 -1.64 -7.15
C ILE A 70 13.67 -2.04 -5.75
N ALA A 71 12.37 -2.27 -5.60
CA ALA A 71 11.81 -2.85 -4.39
C ALA A 71 11.58 -4.36 -4.59
N TRP A 72 11.60 -5.11 -3.50
CA TRP A 72 11.32 -6.54 -3.53
C TRP A 72 10.58 -7.05 -2.29
N GLU A 73 9.87 -8.14 -2.47
CA GLU A 73 9.26 -8.89 -1.38
C GLU A 73 9.17 -10.38 -1.73
N LYS A 74 9.01 -11.20 -0.71
CA LYS A 74 8.83 -12.63 -0.91
C LYS A 74 7.49 -12.89 -1.61
N GLU A 75 7.51 -13.75 -2.61
CA GLU A 75 6.33 -14.25 -3.29
C GLU A 75 6.15 -15.74 -3.00
N ASP A 76 5.02 -16.08 -2.38
CA ASP A 76 4.64 -17.44 -2.01
C ASP A 76 3.43 -17.95 -2.82
N LYS A 77 2.78 -17.09 -3.61
CA LYS A 77 1.48 -17.35 -4.26
C LYS A 77 1.58 -17.50 -5.77
N ASP A 78 2.27 -16.62 -6.47
CA ASP A 78 2.36 -16.62 -7.93
C ASP A 78 3.69 -17.19 -8.43
N LYS A 79 3.82 -18.52 -8.35
CA LYS A 79 5.03 -19.23 -8.80
C LYS A 79 5.20 -19.28 -10.32
N GLU A 80 4.15 -18.91 -11.08
CA GLU A 80 4.24 -18.87 -12.54
C GLU A 80 4.96 -17.59 -12.97
N ARG A 81 4.61 -16.44 -12.36
CA ARG A 81 5.24 -15.15 -12.67
C ARG A 81 6.53 -14.89 -11.87
N CYS A 82 6.62 -15.46 -10.67
CA CYS A 82 7.75 -15.32 -9.77
C CYS A 82 8.32 -16.70 -9.38
N PRO A 83 8.86 -17.48 -10.35
CA PRO A 83 9.34 -18.83 -10.08
C PRO A 83 10.49 -18.90 -9.08
N HIS A 84 11.26 -17.82 -8.88
CA HIS A 84 12.32 -17.77 -7.89
C HIS A 84 11.83 -17.32 -6.50
N GLY A 85 10.52 -17.11 -6.32
CA GLY A 85 9.91 -16.79 -5.03
C GLY A 85 10.07 -15.33 -4.60
N TRP A 86 10.37 -14.44 -5.55
CA TRP A 86 10.51 -13.00 -5.30
C TRP A 86 9.64 -12.21 -6.28
N ASN A 87 8.91 -11.24 -5.74
CA ASN A 87 8.27 -10.20 -6.53
C ASN A 87 9.12 -8.93 -6.45
N LEU A 88 9.54 -8.42 -7.60
CA LEU A 88 10.33 -7.20 -7.73
C LEU A 88 9.61 -6.21 -8.63
N TRP A 89 9.83 -4.92 -8.37
CA TRP A 89 9.24 -3.87 -9.18
C TRP A 89 10.05 -2.58 -9.14
N ASN A 90 9.85 -1.73 -10.15
CA ASN A 90 10.37 -0.37 -10.12
C ASN A 90 9.59 0.49 -9.10
N LYS A 91 10.27 0.94 -8.06
CA LYS A 91 9.71 1.91 -7.10
C LYS A 91 9.85 3.33 -7.66
N ALA A 92 9.13 3.61 -8.75
CA ALA A 92 9.28 4.83 -9.55
C ALA A 92 9.11 6.14 -8.76
N ASN A 93 8.34 6.13 -7.67
CA ASN A 93 8.14 7.29 -6.80
C ASN A 93 9.16 7.42 -5.65
N ALA A 94 10.19 6.57 -5.56
CA ALA A 94 11.21 6.63 -4.51
C ALA A 94 11.96 7.97 -4.48
N SER A 95 12.38 8.48 -5.64
CA SER A 95 13.09 9.77 -5.73
C SER A 95 12.27 10.92 -5.16
N ALA A 96 10.97 10.97 -5.47
CA ALA A 96 10.08 11.99 -4.91
C ALA A 96 9.89 11.83 -3.39
N GLN A 97 9.75 10.58 -2.92
CA GLN A 97 9.64 10.30 -1.49
C GLN A 97 10.92 10.68 -0.72
N LEU A 98 12.10 10.53 -1.31
CA LEU A 98 13.36 11.00 -0.74
C LEU A 98 13.39 12.52 -0.67
N SER A 99 13.05 13.22 -1.77
CA SER A 99 13.08 14.69 -1.80
C SER A 99 12.10 15.35 -0.83
N GLU A 100 10.95 14.71 -0.60
CA GLU A 100 9.92 15.18 0.35
C GLU A 100 10.15 14.68 1.79
N GLY A 101 11.20 13.88 1.99
CA GLY A 101 11.58 13.32 3.28
C GLY A 101 10.55 12.35 3.86
N PHE A 102 9.82 11.60 3.00
CA PHE A 102 9.02 10.43 3.36
C PHE A 102 9.85 9.15 3.41
N LEU A 103 10.96 9.15 2.67
CA LEU A 103 11.94 8.09 2.63
C LEU A 103 13.29 8.66 3.00
N GLU A 104 14.11 7.87 3.69
CA GLU A 104 15.49 8.21 4.04
C GLU A 104 16.36 6.98 3.80
N GLU A 105 17.54 7.19 3.22
CA GLU A 105 18.58 6.18 3.11
C GLU A 105 19.58 6.34 4.25
N VAL A 106 19.75 5.30 5.06
CA VAL A 106 20.72 5.24 6.15
C VAL A 106 21.54 3.97 5.96
N ASP A 107 22.84 4.11 5.75
CA ASP A 107 23.78 2.99 5.55
C ASP A 107 23.31 1.99 4.46
N GLY A 108 22.82 2.51 3.33
CA GLY A 108 22.32 1.70 2.21
C GLY A 108 20.96 1.02 2.47
N LYS A 109 20.30 1.31 3.58
CA LYS A 109 18.95 0.83 3.90
C LYS A 109 17.96 1.98 3.81
N PHE A 110 16.81 1.72 3.20
CA PHE A 110 15.76 2.71 3.07
C PHE A 110 14.73 2.53 4.18
N ARG A 111 14.39 3.60 4.88
CA ARG A 111 13.30 3.61 5.88
C ARG A 111 12.28 4.67 5.55
N GLN A 112 11.01 4.35 5.78
CA GLN A 112 9.97 5.36 5.81
C GLN A 112 10.14 6.20 7.09
N THR A 113 10.04 7.51 6.96
CA THR A 113 10.27 8.46 8.06
C THR A 113 9.02 9.19 8.51
N LYS A 114 7.99 9.22 7.66
CA LYS A 114 6.72 9.90 7.91
C LYS A 114 5.55 8.94 7.70
N ILE A 115 4.53 9.09 8.52
CA ILE A 115 3.26 8.40 8.33
C ILE A 115 2.43 9.23 7.34
N VAL A 116 1.93 8.58 6.30
CA VAL A 116 0.95 9.16 5.39
C VAL A 116 -0.44 8.89 5.96
N PRO A 117 -1.19 9.91 6.37
CA PRO A 117 -2.57 9.73 6.82
C PRO A 117 -3.46 9.40 5.62
N LEU A 118 -4.20 8.29 5.72
CA LEU A 118 -5.16 7.83 4.74
C LEU A 118 -6.54 7.93 5.34
N LYS A 119 -7.50 8.53 4.63
CA LYS A 119 -8.90 8.50 5.07
C LYS A 119 -9.36 7.04 5.18
N ALA A 120 -10.05 6.73 6.27
CA ALA A 120 -10.55 5.39 6.58
C ALA A 120 -11.96 5.47 7.16
N GLN A 121 -12.81 4.49 6.82
CA GLN A 121 -14.19 4.40 7.28
C GLN A 121 -14.52 2.96 7.67
N LEU A 122 -15.08 2.77 8.87
CA LEU A 122 -15.57 1.46 9.31
C LEU A 122 -16.70 1.00 8.38
N PHE A 123 -16.61 -0.23 7.86
CA PHE A 123 -17.71 -0.79 7.08
C PHE A 123 -18.84 -1.26 8.02
N THR A 124 -20.01 -0.66 7.90
CA THR A 124 -21.18 -0.94 8.77
C THR A 124 -22.29 -1.74 8.09
N GLY A 125 -22.12 -2.13 6.82
CA GLY A 125 -23.10 -2.89 6.04
C GLY A 125 -23.54 -2.19 4.74
N GLU A 126 -23.27 -0.90 4.60
CA GLU A 126 -23.49 -0.13 3.36
C GLU A 126 -22.16 0.25 2.70
N ILE A 127 -22.18 0.57 1.40
CA ILE A 127 -20.97 1.03 0.70
C ILE A 127 -20.44 2.27 1.44
N PRO A 128 -19.17 2.26 1.91
CA PRO A 128 -18.60 3.38 2.62
C PRO A 128 -18.62 4.66 1.79
N GLU A 129 -19.11 5.76 2.39
CA GLU A 129 -19.20 7.10 1.79
C GLU A 129 -17.87 7.58 1.21
N ILE A 130 -16.74 7.16 1.80
CA ILE A 130 -15.40 7.49 1.30
C ILE A 130 -15.21 7.15 -0.19
N PHE A 131 -15.90 6.14 -0.71
CA PHE A 131 -15.84 5.76 -2.14
C PHE A 131 -16.86 6.52 -3.00
N LEU A 132 -17.93 7.05 -2.41
CA LEU A 132 -18.90 7.89 -3.12
C LEU A 132 -18.35 9.30 -3.35
N GLU A 133 -17.48 9.77 -2.46
CA GLU A 133 -16.76 11.04 -2.58
C GLU A 133 -15.62 11.01 -3.64
N MET A 134 -15.36 9.85 -4.26
CA MET A 134 -14.25 9.66 -5.19
C MET A 134 -14.72 9.73 -6.65
N PRO A 135 -14.42 10.82 -7.39
CA PRO A 135 -14.85 10.94 -8.78
C PRO A 135 -14.13 10.00 -9.75
N ARG A 136 -13.03 9.34 -9.33
CA ARG A 136 -12.16 8.52 -10.19
C ARG A 136 -11.52 7.33 -9.46
N PHE A 137 -12.31 6.56 -8.70
CA PHE A 137 -11.83 5.29 -8.16
C PHE A 137 -11.63 4.27 -9.29
N ASP A 138 -10.41 3.76 -9.45
CA ASP A 138 -10.10 2.74 -10.47
C ASP A 138 -10.36 1.32 -9.95
N GLY A 139 -11.61 1.06 -9.59
CA GLY A 139 -12.02 -0.23 -9.08
C GLY A 139 -13.53 -0.39 -9.00
N GLN A 140 -13.95 -1.54 -8.50
CA GLN A 140 -15.35 -1.85 -8.27
C GLN A 140 -15.59 -2.07 -6.78
N VAL A 141 -16.56 -1.34 -6.21
CA VAL A 141 -17.00 -1.51 -4.82
C VAL A 141 -18.41 -2.08 -4.82
N THR A 142 -18.63 -3.23 -4.20
CA THR A 142 -19.95 -3.85 -4.06
C THR A 142 -20.18 -4.32 -2.63
N VAL A 143 -21.45 -4.44 -2.24
CA VAL A 143 -21.85 -5.11 -1.01
C VAL A 143 -22.70 -6.33 -1.39
N GLU A 144 -22.26 -7.51 -0.96
CA GLU A 144 -22.95 -8.77 -1.24
C GLU A 144 -23.03 -9.61 0.04
N ASN A 145 -24.23 -10.05 0.40
CA ASN A 145 -24.49 -10.88 1.59
C ASN A 145 -23.88 -10.31 2.89
N GLY A 146 -23.91 -8.98 3.06
CA GLY A 146 -23.36 -8.29 4.24
C GLY A 146 -21.82 -8.17 4.26
N ASN A 147 -21.15 -8.45 3.14
CA ASN A 147 -19.71 -8.24 2.98
C ASN A 147 -19.45 -7.12 1.99
N LEU A 148 -18.49 -6.25 2.31
CA LEU A 148 -17.93 -5.29 1.37
C LEU A 148 -16.88 -6.00 0.51
N PHE A 149 -16.91 -5.76 -0.79
CA PHE A 149 -15.91 -6.19 -1.74
C PHE A 149 -15.32 -4.96 -2.44
N ILE A 150 -13.99 -4.90 -2.50
CA ILE A 150 -13.24 -3.93 -3.29
C ILE A 150 -12.37 -4.71 -4.26
N LYS A 151 -12.62 -4.51 -5.56
CA LYS A 151 -11.83 -5.07 -6.64
C LYS A 151 -11.01 -3.97 -7.32
N THR A 152 -9.71 -4.13 -7.34
CA THR A 152 -8.73 -3.24 -7.98
C THR A 152 -7.96 -4.03 -9.04
N PRO A 153 -7.12 -3.39 -9.89
CA PRO A 153 -6.29 -4.11 -10.86
C PRO A 153 -5.34 -5.16 -10.26
N TRP A 154 -4.92 -4.97 -9.00
CA TRP A 154 -3.95 -5.83 -8.31
C TRP A 154 -4.59 -6.84 -7.34
N GLY A 155 -5.91 -6.81 -7.12
CA GLY A 155 -6.55 -7.81 -6.28
C GLY A 155 -7.99 -7.57 -5.86
N ILE A 156 -8.49 -8.46 -5.00
CA ILE A 156 -9.81 -8.37 -4.38
C ILE A 156 -9.63 -8.42 -2.87
N SER A 157 -10.20 -7.43 -2.18
CA SER A 157 -10.27 -7.35 -0.72
C SER A 157 -11.72 -7.44 -0.27
N ASN A 158 -11.98 -8.10 0.87
CA ASN A 158 -13.32 -8.19 1.45
C ASN A 158 -13.33 -8.16 2.99
N CYS A 159 -14.43 -7.70 3.57
CA CYS A 159 -14.72 -7.85 5.00
C CYS A 159 -16.23 -7.88 5.31
N LYS A 160 -16.59 -8.44 6.46
CA LYS A 160 -17.93 -8.35 7.04
C LYS A 160 -18.17 -6.99 7.68
N ALA A 161 -19.44 -6.59 7.76
CA ALA A 161 -19.85 -5.42 8.55
C ALA A 161 -19.30 -5.50 9.98
N GLY A 162 -18.74 -4.40 10.46
CA GLY A 162 -18.10 -4.27 11.76
C GLY A 162 -16.74 -4.96 11.87
N ASN A 163 -16.13 -5.48 10.79
CA ASN A 163 -14.88 -6.24 10.86
C ASN A 163 -13.73 -5.63 10.04
N GLY A 164 -13.80 -4.36 9.70
CA GLY A 164 -12.71 -3.70 8.99
C GLY A 164 -13.02 -2.29 8.52
N PHE A 165 -11.97 -1.59 8.15
CA PHE A 165 -12.04 -0.24 7.60
C PHE A 165 -11.77 -0.27 6.10
N ALA A 166 -12.66 0.34 5.34
CA ALA A 166 -12.34 0.79 3.99
C ALA A 166 -11.33 1.93 4.07
N ILE A 167 -10.29 1.88 3.22
CA ILE A 167 -9.27 2.92 3.12
C ILE A 167 -9.07 3.33 1.67
N VAL A 168 -8.63 4.57 1.47
CA VAL A 168 -8.35 5.13 0.15
C VAL A 168 -6.92 5.63 0.08
N TYR A 169 -6.22 5.27 -1.00
CA TYR A 169 -4.91 5.80 -1.35
C TYR A 169 -5.03 6.99 -2.30
N GLY A 170 -4.08 7.91 -2.23
CA GLY A 170 -3.96 9.02 -3.19
C GLY A 170 -4.86 10.24 -2.90
N LEU A 171 -5.80 10.15 -1.96
CA LEU A 171 -6.47 11.34 -1.43
C LEU A 171 -5.50 12.12 -0.52
N GLY A 172 -5.00 13.26 -0.99
CA GLY A 172 -4.45 14.27 -0.09
C GLY A 172 -5.57 15.03 0.62
N ASN A 173 -5.23 15.92 1.55
CA ASN A 173 -6.18 16.83 2.21
C ASN A 173 -6.85 17.82 1.25
N ASP A 174 -6.41 17.86 -0.01
CA ASP A 174 -6.91 18.75 -1.05
C ASP A 174 -7.49 17.88 -2.16
N ALA A 175 -8.82 17.83 -2.27
CA ALA A 175 -9.54 16.95 -3.20
C ALA A 175 -9.16 17.20 -4.68
N GLU A 176 -8.56 18.35 -4.98
CA GLU A 176 -8.13 18.74 -6.33
C GLU A 176 -6.67 18.38 -6.65
N LYS A 177 -5.88 17.93 -5.66
CA LYS A 177 -4.47 17.59 -5.84
C LYS A 177 -4.14 16.28 -5.13
N PRO A 178 -4.21 15.13 -5.83
CA PRO A 178 -3.67 13.90 -5.27
C PRO A 178 -2.19 14.13 -4.95
N LYS A 179 -1.84 14.13 -3.65
CA LYS A 179 -0.45 14.33 -3.18
C LYS A 179 0.45 13.17 -3.58
N PHE A 180 -0.13 12.01 -3.91
CA PHE A 180 0.63 10.85 -4.37
C PHE A 180 0.26 10.54 -5.82
N PHE A 181 1.31 10.53 -6.65
CA PHE A 181 1.33 10.34 -8.09
C PHE A 181 0.34 9.29 -8.61
N GLY A 182 -0.78 9.74 -9.17
CA GLY A 182 -1.63 8.96 -10.06
C GLY A 182 -2.57 7.95 -9.39
N MET A 183 -3.82 7.98 -9.85
CA MET A 183 -4.97 7.10 -9.56
C MET A 183 -5.35 6.91 -8.08
N LEU A 184 -6.61 7.25 -7.81
CA LEU A 184 -7.24 6.97 -6.53
C LEU A 184 -7.51 5.46 -6.44
N ASP A 185 -7.04 4.86 -5.36
CA ASP A 185 -7.09 3.41 -5.15
C ASP A 185 -7.66 3.10 -3.76
N GLY A 186 -8.00 1.84 -3.48
CA GLY A 186 -8.83 1.45 -2.35
C GLY A 186 -8.47 0.07 -1.83
N ASN A 187 -8.59 -0.12 -0.52
CA ASN A 187 -8.39 -1.42 0.12
C ASN A 187 -9.23 -1.54 1.40
N ILE A 188 -9.21 -2.71 2.02
CA ILE A 188 -9.85 -2.99 3.29
C ILE A 188 -8.80 -3.43 4.30
N LEU A 189 -8.75 -2.75 5.44
CA LEU A 189 -8.01 -3.17 6.62
C LEU A 189 -8.92 -4.06 7.46
N THR A 190 -8.84 -5.38 7.24
CA THR A 190 -9.68 -6.37 7.92
C THR A 190 -9.06 -6.80 9.25
N VAL A 191 -9.82 -6.74 10.33
CA VAL A 191 -9.37 -7.12 11.68
C VAL A 191 -8.85 -8.56 11.69
N GLY A 192 -7.72 -8.79 12.36
CA GLY A 192 -7.07 -10.12 12.45
C GLY A 192 -6.18 -10.47 11.25
N THR A 193 -6.02 -9.56 10.28
CA THR A 193 -5.02 -9.71 9.21
C THR A 193 -3.74 -8.96 9.55
N ALA A 194 -2.59 -9.44 9.04
CA ALA A 194 -1.31 -8.76 9.24
C ALA A 194 -1.34 -7.30 8.73
N SER A 195 -2.09 -7.03 7.66
CA SER A 195 -2.24 -5.67 7.13
C SER A 195 -3.00 -4.74 8.06
N PHE A 196 -3.87 -5.23 8.96
CA PHE A 196 -4.54 -4.39 9.95
C PHE A 196 -3.62 -4.03 11.12
N GLU A 197 -2.81 -4.99 11.58
CA GLU A 197 -1.83 -4.77 12.65
C GLU A 197 -0.73 -3.76 12.29
N ASP A 198 -0.51 -3.56 10.99
CA ASP A 198 0.48 -2.64 10.46
C ASP A 198 0.03 -1.17 10.45
N TYR A 199 -1.12 -0.82 11.03
CA TYR A 199 -1.66 0.55 11.01
C TYR A 199 -1.86 1.18 12.39
N TYR A 200 -1.73 2.50 12.41
CA TYR A 200 -2.11 3.38 13.51
C TYR A 200 -3.40 4.13 13.16
N HIS A 201 -4.18 4.50 14.18
CA HIS A 201 -5.09 5.62 14.11
C HIS A 201 -4.26 6.91 14.31
N VAL A 202 -4.36 7.84 13.36
CA VAL A 202 -3.53 9.04 13.31
C VAL A 202 -4.36 10.30 13.13
N THR A 203 -3.75 11.44 13.43
CA THR A 203 -4.29 12.75 13.06
C THR A 203 -4.14 13.01 11.56
N GLU A 204 -4.82 14.04 11.06
CA GLU A 204 -4.71 14.50 9.66
C GLU A 204 -3.29 14.94 9.26
N ASP A 205 -2.44 15.32 10.22
CA ASP A 205 -1.01 15.63 9.99
C ASP A 205 -0.08 14.43 10.20
N GLY A 206 -0.63 13.23 10.43
CA GLY A 206 0.12 11.97 10.51
C GLY A 206 0.76 11.69 11.87
N LYS A 207 0.33 12.34 12.96
CA LYS A 207 0.77 12.01 14.32
C LYS A 207 0.00 10.80 14.84
N VAL A 208 0.71 9.87 15.47
CA VAL A 208 0.11 8.68 16.08
C VAL A 208 -0.75 9.08 17.27
N ILE A 209 -2.00 8.61 17.28
CA ILE A 209 -2.90 8.70 18.43
C ILE A 209 -2.80 7.40 19.22
N GLU A 210 -3.04 6.27 18.54
CA GLU A 210 -3.07 4.91 19.09
C GLU A 210 -2.91 3.89 17.95
N THR A 211 -2.80 2.60 18.25
CA THR A 211 -2.88 1.56 17.22
C THR A 211 -4.29 1.48 16.63
N LEU A 212 -4.41 1.10 15.35
CA LEU A 212 -5.74 0.94 14.75
C LEU A 212 -6.55 -0.15 15.47
N ARG A 213 -5.86 -1.14 16.06
CA ARG A 213 -6.44 -2.17 16.93
C ARG A 213 -7.07 -1.58 18.19
N GLU A 214 -6.34 -0.77 18.95
CA GLU A 214 -6.86 -0.12 20.16
C GLU A 214 -8.08 0.74 19.84
N TYR A 215 -8.01 1.52 18.75
CA TYR A 215 -9.16 2.30 18.28
C TYR A 215 -10.36 1.41 17.99
N PHE A 216 -10.18 0.34 17.22
CA PHE A 216 -11.26 -0.58 16.86
C PHE A 216 -11.87 -1.27 18.09
N GLU A 217 -11.05 -1.71 19.04
CA GLU A 217 -11.50 -2.32 20.29
C GLU A 217 -12.32 -1.34 21.16
N SER A 218 -12.06 -0.02 21.07
CA SER A 218 -12.82 1.01 21.77
C SER A 218 -14.23 1.28 21.22
N LEU A 219 -14.52 0.81 20.00
CA LEU A 219 -15.84 0.94 19.36
C LEU A 219 -16.85 -0.11 19.86
N HIS A 220 -16.40 -1.09 20.64
CA HIS A 220 -17.16 -2.27 21.07
C HIS A 220 -17.13 -2.44 22.59
#